data_AF-A0A7J3V2U3-F1
#
_entry.id   AF-A0A7J3V2U3-F1
#
_cell.length_a   1.000
_cell.length_b   1.000
_cell.length_c   1.000
_cell.angle_alpha   90.00
_cell.angle_beta   90.00
_cell.angle_gamma   90.00
#
_symmetry.space_group_name_H-M   'P 1'
#
loop_
_entity.id
_entity.type
_entity.pdbx_description
1 polymer ?
#
loop_
_entity_poly.entity_id
_entity_poly.type
_entity_poly.pdbx_seq_one_letter_code
_entity_poly.pdbx_strand_id
1 'polypeptide(L)'
;MAAINYAVNHKYEMFWGQTEIFLRGINRGNGRFPYAYIIPVNPKLQADSLEAVDLVNHLIFHGVKVHEATHPFKVGNTVYPKGTYVVLMNQPRSGLANTILWDGENLSPPLDYGLDYPMYDISGWNFPELWGVTVIPVESKFHAHLKPIKWADYPKGDIVGFGSCYFALKDNTNNAVKMVNRLLAEGITIYWTTEPFNWCGTKFETGTFLIPAKDFRTKWIVQRIAKELHLTLYRVGNVKVSIRQIHEPKAPYYLTAG
;
A
#
# COMPACT_ATOMS: atom_id res chain seq x y z
N MET A 1 32.90 25.66 -3.09
CA MET A 1 34.27 25.43 -2.58
C MET A 1 34.30 24.56 -1.32
N ALA A 2 33.44 24.78 -0.32
CA ALA A 2 33.44 23.98 0.92
C ALA A 2 33.26 22.47 0.69
N ALA A 3 32.30 22.03 -0.13
CA ALA A 3 32.06 20.61 -0.41
C ALA A 3 33.23 19.90 -1.13
N ILE A 4 33.89 20.59 -2.07
CA ILE A 4 35.05 20.05 -2.79
C ILE A 4 36.25 19.90 -1.85
N ASN A 5 36.52 20.91 -1.01
CA ASN A 5 37.59 20.82 -0.01
C ASN A 5 37.31 19.73 1.02
N TYR A 6 36.05 19.56 1.44
CA TYR A 6 35.64 18.47 2.31
C TYR A 6 35.89 17.10 1.65
N ALA A 7 35.45 16.91 0.40
CA ALA A 7 35.69 15.67 -0.33
C ALA A 7 37.18 15.35 -0.52
N VAL A 8 38.02 16.37 -0.77
CA VAL A 8 39.48 16.19 -0.88
C VAL A 8 40.08 15.76 0.45
N ASN A 9 39.64 16.37 1.56
CA ASN A 9 40.15 16.09 2.90
C ASN A 9 39.65 14.74 3.45
N HIS A 10 38.45 14.29 3.08
CA HIS A 10 37.79 13.08 3.59
C HIS A 10 37.72 11.93 2.56
N LYS A 11 38.47 12.01 1.45
CA LYS A 11 38.40 11.06 0.32
C LYS A 11 38.47 9.58 0.72
N TYR A 12 39.30 9.24 1.70
CA TYR A 12 39.46 7.86 2.16
C TYR A 12 38.28 7.39 3.01
N GLU A 13 37.76 8.25 3.89
CA GLU A 13 36.58 7.97 4.71
C GLU A 13 35.34 7.82 3.83
N MET A 14 35.17 8.68 2.82
CA MET A 14 34.08 8.57 1.86
C MET A 14 34.16 7.27 1.05
N PHE A 15 35.35 6.91 0.57
CA PHE A 15 35.55 5.66 -0.16
C PHE A 15 35.30 4.43 0.72
N TRP A 16 35.74 4.48 1.98
CA TRP A 16 35.47 3.44 2.96
C TRP A 16 33.98 3.30 3.24
N GLY A 17 33.28 4.40 3.53
CA GLY A 17 31.84 4.40 3.78
C GLY A 17 31.04 3.86 2.59
N GLN A 18 31.44 4.21 1.37
CA GLN A 18 30.84 3.66 0.16
C GLN A 18 31.09 2.14 0.03
N THR A 19 32.30 1.68 0.33
CA THR A 19 32.63 0.26 0.34
C THR A 19 31.82 -0.49 1.40
N GLU A 20 31.66 0.08 2.58
CA GLU A 20 30.87 -0.47 3.68
C GLU A 20 29.38 -0.60 3.30
N ILE A 21 28.81 0.38 2.58
CA ILE A 21 27.44 0.29 2.05
C ILE A 21 27.31 -0.92 1.11
N PHE A 22 28.25 -1.11 0.18
CA PHE A 22 28.21 -2.25 -0.72
C PHE A 22 28.41 -3.58 0.02
N LEU A 23 29.35 -3.64 0.95
CA LEU A 23 29.59 -4.85 1.75
C LEU A 23 28.39 -5.21 2.62
N ARG A 24 27.68 -4.23 3.20
CA ARG A 24 26.43 -4.48 3.94
C ARG A 24 25.36 -5.06 3.02
N GLY A 25 25.20 -4.50 1.82
CA GLY A 25 24.29 -5.05 0.80
C GLY A 25 24.63 -6.49 0.40
N ILE A 26 25.92 -6.79 0.23
CA ILE A 26 26.40 -8.13 -0.14
C ILE A 26 26.30 -9.12 1.03
N ASN A 27 26.58 -8.70 2.27
CA ASN A 27 26.64 -9.63 3.40
C ASN A 27 25.28 -9.89 4.05
N ARG A 28 24.25 -9.11 3.70
CA ARG A 28 22.89 -9.33 4.17
C ARG A 28 22.38 -10.72 3.77
N GLY A 29 21.79 -11.45 4.72
CA GLY A 29 21.26 -12.80 4.48
C GLY A 29 22.32 -13.84 4.12
N ASN A 30 23.57 -13.65 4.58
CA ASN A 30 24.75 -14.41 4.13
C ASN A 30 24.97 -14.30 2.61
N GLY A 31 24.64 -13.14 2.03
CA GLY A 31 24.70 -12.88 0.60
C GLY A 31 23.69 -13.61 -0.24
N ARG A 32 22.53 -13.93 0.36
CA ARG A 32 21.42 -14.58 -0.33
C ARG A 32 20.14 -13.78 -0.12
N PHE A 33 19.39 -13.61 -1.21
CA PHE A 33 18.00 -13.17 -1.16
C PHE A 33 17.12 -14.27 -0.56
N PRO A 34 15.95 -13.92 0.01
CA PRO A 34 14.96 -14.92 0.41
C PRO A 34 14.61 -15.82 -0.77
N TYR A 35 14.08 -17.01 -0.51
CA TYR A 35 13.59 -17.89 -1.57
C TYR A 35 12.47 -17.23 -2.39
N ALA A 36 11.54 -16.55 -1.72
CA ALA A 36 10.48 -15.79 -2.36
C ALA A 36 9.93 -14.67 -1.47
N TYR A 37 9.18 -13.76 -2.06
CA TYR A 37 8.24 -12.88 -1.35
C TYR A 37 6.80 -13.29 -1.66
N ILE A 38 5.94 -13.25 -0.65
CA ILE A 38 4.50 -13.52 -0.77
C ILE A 38 3.73 -12.22 -0.57
N ILE A 39 2.85 -11.90 -1.50
CA ILE A 39 2.01 -10.70 -1.48
C ILE A 39 0.54 -11.16 -1.48
N PRO A 40 -0.10 -11.26 -0.30
CA PRO A 40 -1.52 -11.59 -0.21
C PRO A 40 -2.38 -10.43 -0.72
N VAL A 41 -3.49 -10.76 -1.36
CA VAL A 41 -4.57 -9.82 -1.73
C VAL A 41 -5.88 -10.13 -1.00
N ASN A 42 -5.86 -11.07 -0.06
CA ASN A 42 -7.03 -11.41 0.72
C ASN A 42 -7.22 -10.35 1.82
N PRO A 43 -8.43 -9.78 2.00
CA PRO A 43 -8.68 -8.75 3.02
C PRO A 43 -8.40 -9.14 4.47
N LYS A 44 -8.25 -10.45 4.78
CA LYS A 44 -7.85 -10.91 6.11
C LYS A 44 -6.34 -10.88 6.34
N LEU A 45 -5.56 -10.93 5.27
CA LEU A 45 -4.09 -10.98 5.30
C LEU A 45 -3.45 -9.71 4.75
N GLN A 46 -4.26 -8.79 4.20
CA GLN A 46 -3.81 -7.58 3.53
C GLN A 46 -4.74 -6.43 3.92
N ALA A 47 -4.16 -5.34 4.42
CA ALA A 47 -4.91 -4.15 4.81
C ALA A 47 -5.52 -3.46 3.59
N ASP A 48 -4.70 -3.17 2.57
CA ASP A 48 -5.12 -2.61 1.29
C ASP A 48 -4.85 -3.61 0.16
N SER A 49 -5.91 -4.32 -0.26
CA SER A 49 -5.83 -5.30 -1.35
C SER A 49 -5.70 -4.65 -2.73
N LEU A 50 -6.12 -3.38 -2.88
CA LEU A 50 -6.02 -2.65 -4.14
C LEU A 50 -4.58 -2.17 -4.35
N GLU A 51 -3.98 -1.62 -3.30
CA GLU A 51 -2.58 -1.18 -3.34
C GLU A 51 -1.62 -2.38 -3.48
N ALA A 52 -1.96 -3.55 -2.93
CA ALA A 52 -1.21 -4.78 -3.19
C ALA A 52 -1.18 -5.17 -4.67
N VAL A 53 -2.28 -4.93 -5.40
CA VAL A 53 -2.35 -5.12 -6.86
C VAL A 53 -1.51 -4.06 -7.58
N ASP A 54 -1.52 -2.82 -7.12
CA ASP A 54 -0.66 -1.74 -7.64
C ASP A 54 0.82 -2.07 -7.49
N LEU A 55 1.24 -2.56 -6.31
CA LEU A 55 2.62 -3.01 -6.06
C LEU A 55 3.03 -4.14 -7.01
N VAL A 56 2.13 -5.11 -7.24
CA VAL A 56 2.41 -6.22 -8.15
C VAL A 56 2.53 -5.74 -9.60
N ASN A 57 1.64 -4.85 -10.04
CA ASN A 57 1.74 -4.24 -11.37
C ASN A 57 3.01 -3.40 -11.51
N HIS A 58 3.44 -2.71 -10.45
CA HIS A 58 4.69 -1.97 -10.40
C HIS A 58 5.92 -2.89 -10.59
N LEU A 59 5.97 -4.02 -9.89
CA LEU A 59 7.02 -5.04 -10.07
C LEU A 59 7.07 -5.56 -11.50
N ILE A 60 5.91 -5.90 -12.07
CA ILE A 60 5.81 -6.44 -13.43
C ILE A 60 6.24 -5.39 -14.46
N PHE A 61 5.82 -4.13 -14.28
CA PHE A 61 6.25 -3.01 -15.12
C PHE A 61 7.77 -2.86 -15.15
N HIS A 62 8.44 -3.07 -14.00
CA HIS A 62 9.90 -3.08 -13.89
C HIS A 62 10.57 -4.40 -14.32
N GLY A 63 9.79 -5.34 -14.88
CA GLY A 63 10.29 -6.59 -15.44
C GLY A 63 10.58 -7.69 -14.41
N VAL A 64 10.12 -7.53 -13.17
CA VAL A 64 10.16 -8.60 -12.16
C VAL A 64 9.11 -9.65 -12.51
N LYS A 65 9.52 -10.92 -12.54
CA LYS A 65 8.61 -12.04 -12.76
C LYS A 65 7.78 -12.28 -11.50
N VAL A 66 6.46 -12.12 -11.62
CA VAL A 66 5.50 -12.40 -10.56
C VAL A 66 4.61 -13.59 -10.98
N HIS A 67 4.23 -14.40 -10.02
CA HIS A 67 3.34 -15.54 -10.21
C HIS A 67 2.09 -15.38 -9.34
N GLU A 68 0.97 -15.90 -9.81
CA GLU A 68 -0.27 -16.01 -9.04
C GLU A 68 -0.48 -17.46 -8.62
N ALA A 69 -0.85 -17.67 -7.35
CA ALA A 69 -1.21 -18.98 -6.83
C ALA A 69 -2.57 -19.42 -7.37
N THR A 70 -2.59 -20.52 -8.12
CA THR A 70 -3.82 -21.11 -8.69
C THR A 70 -4.62 -21.92 -7.68
N HIS A 71 -3.97 -22.34 -6.59
CA HIS A 71 -4.53 -23.11 -5.48
C HIS A 71 -4.04 -22.54 -4.14
N PRO A 72 -4.78 -22.73 -3.04
CA PRO A 72 -4.27 -22.38 -1.73
C PRO A 72 -3.00 -23.19 -1.42
N PHE A 73 -2.06 -22.57 -0.72
CA PHE A 73 -0.79 -23.19 -0.33
C PHE A 73 -0.41 -22.76 1.10
N LYS A 74 0.52 -23.48 1.72
CA LYS A 74 0.94 -23.24 3.10
C LYS A 74 2.44 -22.94 3.14
N VAL A 75 2.81 -21.92 3.91
CA VAL A 75 4.20 -21.61 4.23
C VAL A 75 4.30 -21.36 5.74
N GLY A 76 5.17 -22.11 6.42
CA GLY A 76 5.20 -22.13 7.88
C GLY A 76 3.84 -22.55 8.44
N ASN A 77 3.22 -21.68 9.25
CA ASN A 77 1.90 -21.90 9.85
C ASN A 77 0.76 -21.15 9.14
N THR A 78 1.07 -20.38 8.10
CA THR A 78 0.09 -19.53 7.41
C THR A 78 -0.38 -20.20 6.13
N VAL A 79 -1.71 -20.21 5.93
CA VAL A 79 -2.33 -20.68 4.69
C VAL A 79 -2.67 -19.46 3.83
N TYR A 80 -2.13 -19.44 2.63
CA TYR A 80 -2.38 -18.41 1.62
C TYR A 80 -3.44 -18.92 0.63
N PRO A 81 -4.51 -18.16 0.38
CA PRO A 81 -5.56 -18.58 -0.55
C PRO A 81 -5.10 -18.51 -2.01
N LYS A 82 -5.91 -19.09 -2.90
CA LYS A 82 -5.81 -18.85 -4.35
C LYS A 82 -5.85 -17.33 -4.64
N GLY A 83 -5.06 -16.89 -5.61
CA GLY A 83 -4.95 -15.49 -6.01
C GLY A 83 -3.82 -14.72 -5.29
N THR A 84 -3.20 -15.31 -4.27
CA THR A 84 -2.00 -14.73 -3.65
C THR A 84 -0.85 -14.67 -4.66
N TYR A 85 -0.14 -13.54 -4.70
CA TYR A 85 1.01 -13.35 -5.58
C TYR A 85 2.30 -13.80 -4.92
N VAL A 86 3.21 -14.35 -5.72
CA VAL A 86 4.50 -14.87 -5.29
C VAL A 86 5.60 -14.37 -6.23
N VAL A 87 6.62 -13.76 -5.65
CA VAL A 87 7.82 -13.31 -6.34
C VAL A 87 8.96 -14.26 -5.97
N LEU A 88 9.23 -15.22 -6.85
CA LEU A 88 10.35 -16.15 -6.68
C LEU A 88 11.66 -15.40 -6.93
N MET A 89 12.63 -15.48 -6.02
CA MET A 89 13.90 -14.73 -6.16
C MET A 89 14.92 -15.44 -7.07
N ASN A 90 14.65 -16.66 -7.50
CA ASN A 90 15.43 -17.34 -8.54
C ASN A 90 15.13 -16.76 -9.93
N GLN A 91 15.49 -15.49 -10.14
CA GLN A 91 15.29 -14.75 -11.38
C GLN A 91 16.37 -13.68 -11.57
N PRO A 92 16.65 -13.23 -12.82
CA PRO A 92 17.70 -12.23 -13.08
C PRO A 92 17.48 -10.88 -12.40
N ARG A 93 16.22 -10.52 -12.13
CA ARG A 93 15.81 -9.25 -11.51
C ARG A 93 15.68 -9.33 -9.98
N SER A 94 16.29 -10.34 -9.34
CA SER A 94 16.20 -10.55 -7.89
C SER A 94 16.68 -9.36 -7.08
N GLY A 95 17.79 -8.72 -7.47
CA GLY A 95 18.27 -7.50 -6.80
C GLY A 95 17.23 -6.38 -6.80
N LEU A 96 16.58 -6.12 -7.94
CA LEU A 96 15.53 -5.10 -8.06
C LEU A 96 14.26 -5.49 -7.28
N ALA A 97 13.84 -6.75 -7.38
CA ALA A 97 12.71 -7.26 -6.62
C ALA A 97 12.94 -7.09 -5.11
N ASN A 98 14.15 -7.39 -4.63
CA ASN A 98 14.53 -7.18 -3.24
C ASN A 98 14.52 -5.69 -2.89
N THR A 99 15.10 -4.81 -3.71
CA THR A 99 15.06 -3.36 -3.46
C THR A 99 13.64 -2.83 -3.27
N ILE A 100 12.66 -3.33 -4.02
CA ILE A 100 11.26 -2.90 -3.90
C ILE A 100 10.57 -3.55 -2.69
N LEU A 101 10.76 -4.85 -2.47
CA LEU A 101 9.94 -5.66 -1.54
C LEU A 101 10.50 -5.79 -0.13
N TRP A 102 11.74 -5.37 0.07
CA TRP A 102 12.43 -5.57 1.32
C TRP A 102 12.14 -4.40 2.29
N ASP A 103 11.91 -4.75 3.56
CA ASP A 103 11.65 -3.82 4.67
C ASP A 103 12.74 -2.76 4.91
N GLY A 104 13.91 -2.89 4.28
CA GLY A 104 15.03 -1.99 4.47
C GLY A 104 15.83 -2.25 5.75
N GLU A 105 16.85 -1.42 5.96
CA GLU A 105 17.62 -1.39 7.21
C GLU A 105 16.91 -0.48 8.21
N ASN A 106 16.87 -0.90 9.47
CA ASN A 106 16.46 0.01 10.52
C ASN A 106 17.59 1.02 10.76
N LEU A 107 17.39 2.23 10.26
CA LEU A 107 18.33 3.35 10.39
C LEU A 107 18.08 4.19 11.65
N SER A 108 17.23 3.73 12.56
CA SER A 108 17.04 4.40 13.85
C SER A 108 18.39 4.44 14.59
N PRO A 109 18.90 5.62 14.98
CA PRO A 109 20.16 5.69 15.69
C PRO A 109 20.08 4.82 16.95
N PRO A 110 21.11 4.00 17.25
CA PRO A 110 21.37 3.63 18.62
C PRO A 110 21.48 4.91 19.44
N LEU A 111 20.95 4.92 20.67
CA LEU A 111 20.91 6.08 21.56
C LEU A 111 22.28 6.78 21.74
N ASP A 112 23.38 6.07 21.49
CA ASP A 112 24.78 6.53 21.60
C ASP A 112 25.47 6.92 20.28
N TYR A 113 24.83 6.73 19.11
CA TYR A 113 25.51 6.85 17.81
C TYR A 113 25.37 8.21 17.12
N GLY A 114 24.99 9.26 17.85
CA GLY A 114 25.15 10.66 17.43
C GLY A 114 24.81 10.92 15.97
N LEU A 115 23.66 10.44 15.48
CA LEU A 115 23.19 10.78 14.13
C LEU A 115 22.64 12.22 14.15
N ASP A 116 23.55 13.18 14.32
CA ASP A 116 23.36 14.60 14.02
C ASP A 116 23.34 14.87 12.49
N TYR A 117 23.41 13.81 11.67
CA TYR A 117 23.40 13.90 10.22
C TYR A 117 21.97 13.76 9.69
N PRO A 118 21.40 14.79 9.04
CA PRO A 118 20.09 14.68 8.42
C PRO A 118 20.14 13.58 7.35
N MET A 119 19.13 12.70 7.35
CA MET A 119 18.90 11.78 6.26
C MET A 119 18.91 12.56 4.94
N TYR A 120 19.85 12.25 4.04
CA TYR A 120 19.88 12.81 2.69
C TYR A 120 19.27 11.77 1.73
N ASP A 121 18.32 12.24 0.91
CA ASP A 121 17.69 11.72 -0.32
C ASP A 121 17.54 10.21 -0.66
N ILE A 122 18.32 9.26 -0.10
CA ILE A 122 18.39 7.86 -0.58
C ILE A 122 17.68 6.83 0.33
N SER A 123 17.05 7.24 1.44
CA SER A 123 16.63 6.29 2.49
C SER A 123 15.24 5.63 2.34
N GLY A 124 14.50 5.87 1.26
CA GLY A 124 13.08 5.50 1.15
C GLY A 124 12.77 4.44 0.09
N TRP A 125 13.27 3.21 0.24
CA TRP A 125 13.02 2.12 -0.72
C TRP A 125 12.14 0.98 -0.20
N ASN A 126 11.58 1.09 1.00
CA ASN A 126 10.61 0.13 1.53
C ASN A 126 9.21 0.41 0.98
N PHE A 127 8.91 -0.06 -0.24
CA PHE A 127 7.59 0.12 -0.85
C PHE A 127 6.46 -0.54 -0.05
N PRO A 128 6.62 -1.74 0.53
CA PRO A 128 5.58 -2.35 1.36
C PRO A 128 5.05 -1.40 2.44
N GLU A 129 5.93 -0.80 3.25
CA GLU A 129 5.50 0.14 4.30
C GLU A 129 5.02 1.47 3.73
N LEU A 130 5.71 2.01 2.71
CA LEU A 130 5.31 3.28 2.08
C LEU A 130 3.91 3.22 1.44
N TRP A 131 3.54 2.06 0.91
CA TRP A 131 2.26 1.83 0.24
C TRP A 131 1.26 1.12 1.17
N GLY A 132 1.64 0.76 2.39
CA GLY A 132 0.75 0.07 3.33
C GLY A 132 0.36 -1.35 2.91
N VAL A 133 1.25 -2.03 2.17
CA VAL A 133 1.06 -3.38 1.63
C VAL A 133 1.83 -4.39 2.48
N THR A 134 1.14 -5.38 3.01
CA THR A 134 1.77 -6.53 3.67
C THR A 134 2.52 -7.40 2.64
N VAL A 135 3.82 -7.59 2.85
CA VAL A 135 4.67 -8.48 2.07
C VAL A 135 5.42 -9.40 3.04
N ILE A 136 5.51 -10.69 2.71
CA ILE A 136 6.14 -11.69 3.57
C ILE A 136 7.38 -12.27 2.87
N PRO A 137 8.61 -12.02 3.36
CA PRO A 137 9.79 -12.73 2.90
C PRO A 137 9.78 -14.18 3.38
N VAL A 138 10.18 -15.10 2.51
CA VAL A 138 10.23 -16.53 2.80
C VAL A 138 11.60 -17.07 2.46
N GLU A 139 12.35 -17.48 3.48
CA GLU A 139 13.70 -18.05 3.32
C GLU A 139 13.69 -19.50 2.83
N SER A 140 12.69 -20.27 3.26
CA SER A 140 12.60 -21.70 3.00
C SER A 140 11.90 -22.02 1.68
N LYS A 141 12.30 -23.11 1.02
CA LYS A 141 11.56 -23.63 -0.13
C LYS A 141 10.15 -24.06 0.31
N PHE A 142 9.17 -23.82 -0.55
CA PHE A 142 7.80 -24.28 -0.37
C PHE A 142 7.20 -24.73 -1.70
N HIS A 143 6.10 -25.49 -1.63
CA HIS A 143 5.35 -25.96 -2.78
C HIS A 143 4.06 -25.14 -2.93
N ALA A 144 3.86 -24.59 -4.13
CA ALA A 144 2.65 -23.89 -4.53
C ALA A 144 2.40 -24.08 -6.03
N HIS A 145 1.14 -24.17 -6.43
CA HIS A 145 0.77 -24.22 -7.84
C HIS A 145 0.73 -22.80 -8.42
N LEU A 146 1.82 -22.38 -9.05
CA LEU A 146 2.03 -21.00 -9.51
C LEU A 146 1.86 -20.90 -11.03
N LYS A 147 1.19 -19.84 -11.50
CA LYS A 147 1.18 -19.44 -12.92
C LYS A 147 1.86 -18.07 -13.07
N PRO A 148 2.75 -17.86 -14.05
CA PRO A 148 3.30 -16.53 -14.30
C PRO A 148 2.21 -15.59 -14.81
N ILE A 149 2.26 -14.32 -14.38
CA ILE A 149 1.30 -13.29 -14.80
C ILE A 149 2.01 -12.12 -15.50
N LYS A 150 1.28 -11.42 -16.37
CA LYS A 150 1.77 -10.22 -17.08
C LYS A 150 1.16 -8.92 -16.55
N TRP A 151 0.17 -9.05 -15.68
CA TRP A 151 -0.50 -7.96 -14.96
C TRP A 151 -1.35 -8.61 -13.87
N ALA A 152 -1.64 -7.85 -12.82
CA ALA A 152 -2.52 -8.24 -11.73
C ALA A 152 -3.88 -7.56 -11.90
N ASP A 153 -4.93 -8.37 -11.84
CA ASP A 153 -6.32 -7.92 -11.84
C ASP A 153 -6.68 -7.27 -10.50
N TYR A 154 -7.33 -6.11 -10.55
CA TYR A 154 -7.97 -5.57 -9.36
C TYR A 154 -9.15 -6.46 -8.94
N PRO A 155 -9.39 -6.63 -7.63
CA PRO A 155 -10.61 -7.26 -7.15
C PRO A 155 -11.83 -6.49 -7.70
N LYS A 156 -12.92 -7.22 -7.99
CA LYS A 156 -14.16 -6.58 -8.40
C LYS A 156 -14.78 -5.87 -7.19
N GLY A 157 -14.96 -4.56 -7.30
CA GLY A 157 -15.81 -3.81 -6.38
C GLY A 157 -17.28 -4.22 -6.54
N ASP A 158 -18.07 -4.06 -5.47
CA ASP A 158 -19.49 -4.39 -5.46
C ASP A 158 -20.31 -3.37 -4.65
N ILE A 159 -21.64 -3.38 -4.82
CA ILE A 159 -22.57 -2.59 -4.01
C ILE A 159 -23.42 -3.55 -3.20
N VAL A 160 -23.10 -3.64 -1.91
CA VAL A 160 -23.62 -4.66 -1.02
C VAL A 160 -24.63 -4.07 -0.03
N GLY A 161 -25.59 -4.88 0.40
CA GLY A 161 -26.51 -4.54 1.49
C GLY A 161 -27.75 -3.77 1.05
N PHE A 162 -28.54 -3.35 2.05
CA PHE A 162 -29.85 -2.76 1.87
C PHE A 162 -29.96 -1.43 2.64
N GLY A 163 -30.53 -0.43 1.98
CA GLY A 163 -30.66 0.92 2.51
C GLY A 163 -30.83 1.95 1.39
N SER A 164 -31.44 3.09 1.72
CA SER A 164 -31.71 4.18 0.77
C SER A 164 -31.15 5.52 1.20
N CYS A 165 -30.55 5.62 2.40
CA CYS A 165 -30.13 6.90 2.95
C CYS A 165 -28.69 7.24 2.58
N TYR A 166 -27.76 6.29 2.74
CA TYR A 166 -26.33 6.51 2.48
C TYR A 166 -25.66 5.31 1.81
N PHE A 167 -24.55 5.58 1.13
CA PHE A 167 -23.51 4.60 0.85
C PHE A 167 -22.41 4.75 1.89
N ALA A 168 -22.12 3.68 2.63
CA ALA A 168 -20.98 3.59 3.52
C ALA A 168 -19.78 3.04 2.75
N LEU A 169 -18.65 3.72 2.90
CA LEU A 169 -17.35 3.37 2.32
C LEU A 169 -16.32 3.32 3.45
N LYS A 170 -15.66 2.18 3.60
CA LYS A 170 -14.59 2.01 4.59
C LYS A 170 -13.37 2.85 4.18
N ASP A 171 -12.67 3.40 5.16
CA ASP A 171 -11.49 4.26 5.01
C ASP A 171 -10.16 3.48 4.96
N ASN A 172 -10.23 2.20 4.61
CA ASN A 172 -9.10 1.27 4.69
C ASN A 172 -8.27 1.17 3.41
N THR A 173 -8.51 2.02 2.40
CA THR A 173 -7.77 1.99 1.13
C THR A 173 -7.47 3.38 0.60
N ASN A 174 -6.35 3.51 -0.12
CA ASN A 174 -6.02 4.76 -0.83
C ASN A 174 -7.09 5.11 -1.87
N ASN A 175 -7.67 4.10 -2.50
CA ASN A 175 -8.76 4.31 -3.47
C ASN A 175 -10.02 4.90 -2.82
N ALA A 176 -10.32 4.56 -1.56
CA ALA A 176 -11.43 5.19 -0.84
C ALA A 176 -11.21 6.70 -0.67
N VAL A 177 -9.98 7.12 -0.33
CA VAL A 177 -9.61 8.54 -0.24
C VAL A 177 -9.70 9.22 -1.60
N LYS A 178 -9.20 8.58 -2.68
CA LYS A 178 -9.35 9.08 -4.07
C LYS A 178 -10.83 9.28 -4.44
N MET A 179 -11.70 8.34 -4.05
CA MET A 179 -13.14 8.43 -4.28
C MET A 179 -13.76 9.64 -3.56
N VAL A 180 -13.45 9.81 -2.27
CA VAL A 180 -13.94 10.94 -1.46
C VAL A 180 -13.52 12.26 -2.09
N ASN A 181 -12.25 12.41 -2.46
CA ASN A 181 -11.75 13.64 -3.09
C ASN A 181 -12.45 13.94 -4.41
N ARG A 182 -12.68 12.94 -5.27
CA ARG A 182 -13.42 13.11 -6.53
C ARG A 182 -14.88 13.52 -6.30
N LEU A 183 -15.52 12.94 -5.29
CA LEU A 183 -16.91 13.27 -4.95
C LEU A 183 -17.04 14.68 -4.37
N LEU A 184 -16.09 15.12 -3.53
CA LEU A 184 -16.05 16.49 -3.02
C LEU A 184 -15.86 17.51 -4.17
N ALA A 185 -14.99 17.20 -5.15
CA ALA A 185 -14.80 18.05 -6.33
C ALA A 185 -16.07 18.17 -7.21
N GLU A 186 -16.97 17.19 -7.16
CA GLU A 186 -18.30 17.22 -7.81
C GLU A 186 -19.35 17.98 -6.96
N GLY A 187 -18.96 18.57 -5.83
CA GLY A 187 -19.85 19.28 -4.92
C GLY A 187 -20.76 18.37 -4.08
N ILE A 188 -20.45 17.08 -4.00
CA ILE A 188 -21.23 16.13 -3.20
C ILE A 188 -20.78 16.23 -1.74
N THR A 189 -21.72 16.50 -0.84
CA THR A 189 -21.46 16.50 0.59
C THR A 189 -21.20 15.09 1.11
N ILE A 190 -20.09 14.90 1.82
CA ILE A 190 -19.70 13.62 2.41
C ILE A 190 -19.52 13.81 3.92
N TYR A 191 -19.83 12.77 4.67
CA TYR A 191 -19.64 12.72 6.12
C TYR A 191 -18.68 11.59 6.48
N TRP A 192 -18.03 11.66 7.63
CA TRP A 192 -17.39 10.51 8.28
C TRP A 192 -18.08 10.21 9.61
N THR A 193 -17.99 8.96 10.07
CA THR A 193 -18.47 8.57 11.40
C THR A 193 -17.39 8.85 12.45
N THR A 194 -17.78 9.42 13.58
CA THR A 194 -16.87 9.59 14.74
C THR A 194 -16.95 8.43 15.73
N GLU A 195 -17.88 7.50 15.50
CA GLU A 195 -18.11 6.30 16.31
C GLU A 195 -18.27 5.07 15.39
N PRO A 196 -17.86 3.87 15.86
CA PRO A 196 -18.10 2.65 15.11
C PRO A 196 -19.60 2.31 15.13
N PHE A 197 -20.07 1.63 14.08
CA PHE A 197 -21.44 1.15 14.00
C PHE A 197 -21.53 -0.21 13.32
N ASN A 198 -22.63 -0.92 13.60
CA ASN A 198 -22.96 -2.16 12.94
C ASN A 198 -24.18 -1.98 12.05
N TRP A 199 -24.10 -2.48 10.81
CA TRP A 199 -25.24 -2.51 9.90
C TRP A 199 -25.36 -3.88 9.25
N CYS A 200 -26.50 -4.55 9.45
CA CYS A 200 -26.79 -5.88 8.88
C CYS A 200 -25.64 -6.91 9.12
N GLY A 201 -25.08 -6.94 10.33
CA GLY A 201 -23.98 -7.85 10.68
C GLY A 201 -22.59 -7.45 10.15
N THR A 202 -22.48 -6.33 9.42
CA THR A 202 -21.20 -5.76 9.01
C THR A 202 -20.79 -4.66 9.98
N LYS A 203 -19.58 -4.78 10.54
CA LYS A 203 -18.97 -3.76 11.38
C LYS A 203 -18.27 -2.69 10.53
N PHE A 204 -18.51 -1.44 10.91
CA PHE A 204 -17.85 -0.24 10.39
C PHE A 204 -17.14 0.44 11.54
N GLU A 205 -15.86 0.72 11.36
CA GLU A 205 -15.05 1.41 12.35
C GLU A 205 -15.27 2.93 12.28
N THR A 206 -14.75 3.65 13.27
CA THR A 206 -14.64 5.11 13.23
C THR A 206 -13.85 5.53 11.99
N GLY A 207 -14.25 6.63 11.34
CA GLY A 207 -13.64 7.11 10.09
C GLY A 207 -14.35 6.66 8.81
N THR A 208 -15.34 5.76 8.91
CA THR A 208 -16.13 5.32 7.76
C THR A 208 -16.83 6.50 7.09
N PHE A 209 -16.66 6.60 5.77
CA PHE A 209 -17.32 7.64 4.96
C PHE A 209 -18.78 7.29 4.69
N LEU A 210 -19.67 8.28 4.85
CA LEU A 210 -21.08 8.21 4.54
C LEU A 210 -21.41 9.21 3.44
N ILE A 211 -21.85 8.68 2.30
CA ILE A 211 -22.21 9.46 1.11
C ILE A 211 -23.74 9.44 0.96
N PRO A 212 -24.43 10.58 0.99
CA PRO A 212 -25.89 10.63 0.83
C PRO A 212 -26.36 9.99 -0.48
N ALA A 213 -27.38 9.13 -0.39
CA ALA A 213 -27.96 8.40 -1.51
C ALA A 213 -29.38 8.91 -1.84
N LYS A 214 -29.64 10.21 -1.72
CA LYS A 214 -30.97 10.79 -1.99
C LYS A 214 -31.21 10.97 -3.48
N ASP A 215 -30.29 11.64 -4.17
CA ASP A 215 -30.48 12.06 -5.57
C ASP A 215 -30.03 11.01 -6.59
N PHE A 216 -30.72 10.95 -7.72
CA PHE A 216 -30.37 10.04 -8.83
C PHE A 216 -28.97 10.35 -9.39
N ARG A 217 -28.64 11.65 -9.56
CA ARG A 217 -27.33 12.09 -10.04
C ARG A 217 -26.21 11.60 -9.12
N THR A 218 -26.36 11.77 -7.80
CA THR A 218 -25.38 11.34 -6.81
C THR A 218 -25.17 9.83 -6.85
N LYS A 219 -26.26 9.04 -6.92
CA LYS A 219 -26.16 7.59 -7.08
C LYS A 219 -25.37 7.21 -8.33
N TRP A 220 -25.67 7.81 -9.47
CA TRP A 220 -25.00 7.51 -10.72
C TRP A 220 -23.49 7.82 -10.66
N ILE A 221 -23.11 8.99 -10.15
CA ILE A 221 -21.70 9.40 -10.01
C ILE A 221 -20.96 8.45 -9.05
N VAL A 222 -21.54 8.17 -7.89
CA VAL A 222 -20.96 7.27 -6.87
C VAL A 222 -20.72 5.88 -7.44
N GLN A 223 -21.70 5.31 -8.15
CA GLN A 223 -21.59 3.98 -8.75
C GLN A 223 -20.52 3.92 -9.84
N ARG A 224 -20.45 4.96 -10.69
CA ARG A 224 -19.43 5.07 -11.73
C ARG A 224 -18.02 5.10 -11.12
N ILE A 225 -17.79 6.00 -10.17
CA ILE A 225 -16.47 6.18 -9.53
C ILE A 225 -16.07 4.94 -8.73
N ALA A 226 -16.99 4.32 -8.00
CA ALA A 226 -16.70 3.10 -7.25
C ALA A 226 -16.29 1.94 -8.17
N LYS A 227 -16.92 1.82 -9.35
CA LYS A 227 -16.54 0.82 -10.36
C LYS A 227 -15.16 1.10 -10.94
N GLU A 228 -14.85 2.36 -11.26
CA GLU A 228 -13.53 2.78 -11.76
C GLU A 228 -12.41 2.52 -10.74
N LEU A 229 -12.70 2.69 -9.45
CA LEU A 229 -11.73 2.54 -8.36
C LEU A 229 -11.75 1.16 -7.72
N HIS A 230 -12.54 0.22 -8.24
CA HIS A 230 -12.64 -1.16 -7.74
C HIS A 230 -13.08 -1.26 -6.27
N LEU A 231 -13.88 -0.30 -5.81
CA LEU A 231 -14.31 -0.19 -4.41
C LEU A 231 -15.61 -0.93 -4.16
N THR A 232 -15.73 -1.47 -2.94
CA THR A 232 -17.00 -2.03 -2.44
C THR A 232 -17.72 -1.00 -1.59
N LEU A 233 -18.96 -0.68 -1.96
CA LEU A 233 -19.84 0.22 -1.22
C LEU A 233 -20.92 -0.56 -0.49
N TYR A 234 -21.34 -0.05 0.68
CA TYR A 234 -22.40 -0.66 1.48
C TYR A 234 -23.60 0.26 1.54
N ARG A 235 -24.77 -0.21 1.10
CA ARG A 235 -26.02 0.56 1.25
C ARG A 235 -26.46 0.51 2.70
N VAL A 236 -26.60 1.68 3.31
CA VAL A 236 -27.05 1.81 4.70
C VAL A 236 -28.28 2.72 4.80
N GLY A 237 -29.12 2.41 5.78
CA GLY A 237 -30.29 3.21 6.12
C GLY A 237 -29.91 4.41 6.98
N ASN A 238 -30.85 4.89 7.79
CA ASN A 238 -30.56 5.95 8.73
C ASN A 238 -29.70 5.39 9.88
N VAL A 239 -28.43 5.82 9.96
CA VAL A 239 -27.48 5.36 10.97
C VAL A 239 -27.56 6.30 12.18
N LYS A 240 -27.83 5.76 13.36
CA LYS A 240 -27.89 6.53 14.62
C LYS A 240 -26.49 6.67 15.23
N VAL A 241 -25.59 7.36 14.53
CA VAL A 241 -24.24 7.67 15.05
C VAL A 241 -23.89 9.13 14.82
N SER A 242 -22.96 9.61 15.64
CA SER A 242 -22.33 10.91 15.46
C SER A 242 -21.59 10.95 14.12
N ILE A 243 -21.96 11.92 13.28
CA ILE A 243 -21.36 12.14 11.96
C ILE A 243 -20.80 13.56 11.88
N ARG A 244 -19.71 13.74 11.14
CA ARG A 244 -19.13 15.06 10.86
C ARG A 244 -18.91 15.25 9.37
N GLN A 245 -19.23 16.43 8.87
CA GLN A 245 -19.09 16.76 7.46
C GLN A 245 -17.61 16.94 7.10
N ILE A 246 -17.21 16.32 5.99
CA ILE A 246 -15.90 16.49 5.39
C ILE A 246 -15.95 17.74 4.52
N HIS A 247 -14.96 18.60 4.71
CA HIS A 247 -14.73 19.75 3.86
C HIS A 247 -13.54 19.44 2.97
N GLU A 248 -13.54 20.03 1.78
CA GLU A 248 -12.37 19.97 0.92
C GLU A 248 -11.14 20.45 1.71
N PRO A 249 -10.01 19.72 1.67
CA PRO A 249 -8.81 20.16 2.35
C PRO A 249 -8.44 21.53 1.79
N LYS A 250 -8.36 22.53 2.68
CA LYS A 250 -7.80 23.84 2.33
C LYS A 250 -6.30 23.62 2.11
N ALA A 251 -5.91 23.31 0.88
CA ALA A 251 -4.51 23.33 0.52
C ALA A 251 -3.98 24.75 0.84
N PRO A 252 -2.93 24.91 1.65
CA PRO A 252 -2.28 26.21 1.76
C PRO A 252 -1.73 26.54 0.37
N TYR A 253 -2.33 27.55 -0.27
CA TYR A 253 -1.78 28.18 -1.45
C TYR A 253 -0.40 28.74 -1.08
N TYR A 254 0.67 28.00 -1.40
CA TYR A 254 1.99 28.62 -1.58
C TYR A 254 2.00 29.32 -2.94
N LEU A 255 1.24 30.41 -3.05
CA LEU A 255 1.48 31.47 -4.02
C LEU A 255 2.38 32.48 -3.32
N THR A 256 3.68 32.23 -3.31
CA THR A 256 4.67 33.25 -2.96
C THR A 256 5.30 33.80 -4.23
N ALA A 257 4.95 35.07 -4.48
CA ALA A 257 5.78 36.15 -4.98
C ALA A 257 6.38 36.04 -6.40
N GLY A 258 5.80 36.83 -7.32
CA GLY A 258 6.59 37.56 -8.30
C GLY A 258 7.10 38.87 -7.71
#